data_AF-A0A958NA01-F1
#
_entry.id   AF-A0A958NA01-F1
#
_cell.length_a   1.000
_cell.length_b   1.000
_cell.length_c   1.000
_cell.angle_alpha   90.00
_cell.angle_beta   90.00
_cell.angle_gamma   90.00
#
_symmetry.space_group_name_H-M   'P 1'
#
loop_
_entity.id
_entity.type
_entity.pdbx_description
1 polymer ?
#
loop_
_entity_poly.entity_id
_entity_poly.type
_entity_poly.pdbx_seq_one_letter_code
_entity_poly.pdbx_strand_id
1 'polypeptide(L)'
;MRQLILAALCTAISIPALAADPQVPYPEGYRDWHHVKSMVIEEGHALYGSFGGIHHLYANDKAMKGYRKGTFPDGSVIIFDLLEAVHDGNAVTEGARK
;
A
#
# COMPACT_ATOMS: atom_id res chain seq x y z
N MET A 1 -24.71 -60.29 -22.45
CA MET A 1 -23.30 -60.22 -22.92
C MET A 1 -23.27 -59.22 -24.07
N ARG A 2 -22.96 -57.95 -23.82
CA ARG A 2 -21.61 -57.34 -23.81
C ARG A 2 -21.36 -56.61 -25.14
N GLN A 3 -21.11 -55.29 -25.01
CA GLN A 3 -20.52 -54.34 -25.98
C GLN A 3 -21.50 -53.80 -27.05
N LEU A 4 -21.58 -52.49 -27.33
CA LEU A 4 -20.47 -51.57 -27.67
C LEU A 4 -20.64 -50.16 -27.07
N ILE A 5 -19.49 -49.62 -26.68
CA ILE A 5 -19.26 -48.38 -25.94
C ILE A 5 -19.26 -47.19 -26.92
N LEU A 6 -20.12 -46.19 -26.69
CA LEU A 6 -19.97 -44.85 -27.28
C LEU A 6 -18.80 -44.15 -26.56
N ALA A 7 -17.66 -44.03 -27.22
CA ALA A 7 -16.54 -43.21 -26.74
C ALA A 7 -16.79 -41.75 -27.13
N ALA A 8 -17.47 -41.00 -26.26
CA ALA A 8 -17.51 -39.54 -26.34
C ALA A 8 -16.20 -38.99 -25.75
N LEU A 9 -15.29 -38.56 -26.62
CA LEU A 9 -14.03 -37.93 -26.25
C LEU A 9 -14.31 -36.50 -25.75
N CYS A 10 -14.45 -36.32 -24.43
CA CYS A 10 -14.52 -35.01 -23.79
C CYS A 10 -13.14 -34.36 -23.77
N THR A 11 -12.84 -33.53 -24.78
CA THR A 11 -11.69 -32.62 -24.76
C THR A 11 -11.98 -31.50 -23.76
N ALA A 12 -11.38 -31.58 -22.58
CA ALA A 12 -11.40 -30.49 -21.60
C ALA A 12 -10.57 -29.31 -22.14
N ILE A 13 -11.23 -28.22 -22.50
CA ILE A 13 -10.58 -26.97 -22.85
C ILE A 13 -10.15 -26.30 -21.55
N SER A 14 -8.86 -26.39 -21.21
CA SER A 14 -8.27 -25.65 -20.10
C SER A 14 -8.17 -24.18 -20.48
N ILE A 15 -9.08 -23.36 -19.96
CA ILE A 15 -8.98 -21.90 -20.07
C ILE A 15 -7.88 -21.46 -19.10
N PRO A 16 -6.79 -20.82 -19.55
CA PRO A 16 -5.80 -20.26 -18.63
C PRO A 16 -6.46 -19.11 -17.86
N ALA A 17 -6.57 -19.24 -16.54
CA ALA A 17 -6.95 -18.14 -15.69
C ALA A 17 -5.81 -17.10 -15.72
N LEU A 18 -6.06 -15.94 -16.33
CA LEU A 18 -5.20 -14.78 -16.13
C LEU A 18 -5.32 -14.38 -14.65
N ALA A 19 -4.28 -14.64 -13.86
CA ALA A 19 -4.17 -14.09 -12.52
C ALA A 19 -4.09 -12.57 -12.65
N ALA A 20 -5.06 -11.85 -12.07
CA ALA A 20 -4.95 -10.41 -11.91
C ALA A 20 -3.75 -10.10 -11.01
N ASP A 21 -3.06 -8.99 -11.27
CA ASP A 21 -1.97 -8.54 -10.41
C ASP A 21 -2.48 -8.41 -8.97
N PRO A 22 -1.70 -8.87 -7.97
CA PRO A 22 -2.11 -8.76 -6.58
C PRO A 22 -2.31 -7.30 -6.20
N GLN A 23 -3.57 -6.92 -6.00
CA GLN A 23 -3.94 -5.58 -5.60
C GLN A 23 -3.64 -5.39 -4.11
N VAL A 24 -2.83 -4.38 -3.77
CA VAL A 24 -2.67 -3.96 -2.37
C VAL A 24 -3.98 -3.28 -1.94
N PRO A 25 -4.70 -3.80 -0.94
CA PRO A 25 -5.95 -3.19 -0.50
C PRO A 25 -5.71 -1.80 0.04
N TYR A 26 -6.61 -0.86 -0.25
CA TYR A 26 -6.57 0.45 0.38
C TYR A 26 -6.77 0.30 1.91
N PRO A 27 -5.92 0.92 2.73
CA PRO A 27 -5.90 0.70 4.17
C PRO A 27 -6.92 1.62 4.86
N GLU A 28 -8.19 1.26 4.80
CA GLU A 28 -9.27 2.05 5.41
C GLU A 28 -8.99 2.35 6.90
N GLY A 29 -9.23 3.59 7.31
CA GLY A 29 -9.02 4.04 8.70
C GLY A 29 -7.57 4.15 9.15
N TYR A 30 -6.58 4.10 8.25
CA TYR A 30 -5.16 4.12 8.65
C TYR A 30 -4.72 5.34 9.47
N ARG A 31 -5.46 6.46 9.38
CA ARG A 31 -5.15 7.67 10.15
C ARG A 31 -5.31 7.46 11.67
N ASP A 32 -6.05 6.43 12.08
CA ASP A 32 -6.19 6.01 13.48
C ASP A 32 -5.12 4.99 13.91
N TRP A 33 -4.23 4.57 13.00
CA TRP A 33 -3.14 3.66 13.31
C TRP A 33 -1.99 4.38 14.01
N HIS A 34 -0.94 3.64 14.37
CA HIS A 34 0.23 4.22 15.02
C HIS A 34 0.94 5.21 14.09
N HIS A 35 0.99 6.49 14.49
CA HIS A 35 1.82 7.50 13.84
C HIS A 35 3.29 7.27 14.21
N VAL A 36 4.09 6.90 13.22
CA VAL A 36 5.49 6.49 13.38
C VAL A 36 6.41 7.71 13.42
N LYS A 37 6.24 8.61 12.46
CA LYS A 37 7.05 9.83 12.34
C LYS A 37 6.41 10.80 11.36
N SER A 38 6.91 12.04 11.41
CA SER A 38 6.67 13.05 10.37
C SER A 38 8.00 13.54 9.79
N MET A 39 7.92 14.17 8.62
CA MET A 39 8.98 14.99 8.05
C MET A 39 8.35 16.01 7.10
N VAL A 40 9.07 17.11 6.85
CA VAL A 40 8.73 18.10 5.84
C VAL A 40 9.87 18.13 4.83
N ILE A 41 9.54 18.07 3.55
CA ILE A 41 10.48 18.22 2.45
C ILE A 41 10.19 19.55 1.76
N GLU A 42 11.13 20.47 1.88
CA GLU A 42 11.07 21.84 1.37
C GLU A 42 11.72 21.98 -0.02
N GLU A 43 11.43 23.09 -0.69
CA GLU A 43 12.09 23.45 -1.95
C GLU A 43 13.61 23.47 -1.77
N GLY A 44 14.33 22.97 -2.79
CA GLY A 44 15.78 22.78 -2.74
C GLY A 44 16.22 21.39 -2.26
N HIS A 45 15.34 20.59 -1.65
CA HIS A 45 15.63 19.18 -1.40
C HIS A 45 15.49 18.34 -2.69
N ALA A 46 16.40 17.39 -2.92
CA ALA A 46 16.43 16.58 -4.16
C ALA A 46 15.13 15.80 -4.43
N LEU A 47 14.39 15.46 -3.36
CA LEU A 47 13.11 14.74 -3.46
C LEU A 47 11.88 15.65 -3.55
N TYR A 48 12.03 16.97 -3.58
CA TYR A 48 10.90 17.90 -3.52
C TYR A 48 9.88 17.68 -4.64
N GLY A 49 10.33 17.41 -5.87
CA GLY A 49 9.43 17.20 -7.01
C GLY A 49 8.46 16.03 -6.83
N SER A 50 8.84 15.00 -6.07
CA SER A 50 8.00 13.81 -5.83
C SER A 50 7.34 13.81 -4.46
N PHE A 51 8.01 14.36 -3.44
CA PHE A 51 7.62 14.21 -2.03
C PHE A 51 7.62 15.54 -1.26
N GLY A 52 7.66 16.68 -1.95
CA GLY A 52 7.58 18.01 -1.33
C GLY A 52 6.26 18.22 -0.61
N GLY A 53 6.35 18.66 0.65
CA GLY A 53 5.22 18.81 1.56
C GLY A 53 5.47 18.21 2.95
N ILE A 54 4.41 18.13 3.76
CA ILE A 54 4.38 17.47 5.06
C ILE A 54 3.98 16.02 4.85
N HIS A 55 4.71 15.09 5.44
CA HIS A 55 4.35 13.68 5.35
C HIS A 55 4.35 12.99 6.70
N HIS A 56 3.37 12.11 6.87
CA HIS A 56 3.18 11.28 8.04
C HIS A 56 3.31 9.81 7.67
N LEU A 57 4.03 9.07 8.50
CA LEU A 57 4.06 7.63 8.40
C LEU A 57 3.11 7.02 9.42
N TYR A 58 2.22 6.16 8.95
CA TYR A 58 1.35 5.34 9.81
C TYR A 58 1.67 3.87 9.65
N ALA A 59 1.56 3.09 10.72
CA ALA A 59 1.86 1.67 10.69
C ALA A 59 0.83 0.86 11.46
N ASN A 60 0.40 -0.26 10.87
CA ASN A 60 -0.43 -1.22 11.59
C ASN A 60 0.41 -1.99 12.64
N ASP A 61 -0.27 -2.73 13.52
CA ASP A 61 0.40 -3.47 14.61
C ASP A 61 1.48 -4.45 14.13
N LYS A 62 1.30 -5.04 12.94
CA LYS A 62 2.28 -5.95 12.35
C LYS A 62 3.55 -5.21 11.91
N ALA A 63 3.39 -4.06 11.25
CA ALA A 63 4.50 -3.20 10.90
C ALA A 63 5.24 -2.68 12.16
N MET A 64 4.52 -2.37 13.23
CA MET A 64 5.15 -1.99 14.51
C MET A 64 5.97 -3.12 15.15
N LYS A 65 5.57 -4.39 14.98
CA LYS A 65 6.43 -5.53 15.35
C LYS A 65 7.70 -5.56 14.51
N GLY A 66 7.57 -5.25 13.22
CA GLY A 66 8.69 -5.12 12.28
C GLY A 66 9.69 -4.06 12.70
N TYR A 67 9.24 -2.83 12.97
CA TYR A 67 10.11 -1.76 13.45
C TYR A 67 10.88 -2.11 14.73
N ARG A 68 10.27 -2.87 15.65
CA ARG A 68 10.91 -3.26 16.92
C ARG A 68 11.90 -4.42 16.77
N LYS A 69 11.68 -5.34 15.83
CA LYS A 69 12.44 -6.59 15.71
C LYS A 69 13.37 -6.65 14.49
N GLY A 70 13.24 -5.73 13.55
CA GLY A 70 13.98 -5.71 12.29
C GLY A 70 13.45 -6.68 11.22
N THR A 71 12.31 -7.33 11.44
CA THR A 71 11.68 -8.25 10.46
C THR A 71 10.18 -8.05 10.43
N PHE A 72 9.64 -7.71 9.27
CA PHE A 72 8.23 -7.38 9.06
C PHE A 72 7.41 -8.63 8.71
N PRO A 73 6.44 -9.03 9.54
CA PRO A 73 5.56 -10.15 9.23
C PRO A 73 4.63 -9.85 8.05
N ASP A 74 4.14 -10.87 7.37
CA ASP A 74 3.16 -10.74 6.30
C ASP A 74 1.90 -9.98 6.73
N GLY A 75 1.48 -9.04 5.88
CA GLY A 75 0.40 -8.10 6.16
C GLY A 75 0.83 -6.91 7.03
N SER A 76 2.14 -6.69 7.21
CA SER A 76 2.65 -5.38 7.67
C SER A 76 2.30 -4.32 6.63
N VAL A 77 1.69 -3.23 7.07
CA VAL A 77 1.33 -2.10 6.21
C VAL A 77 1.90 -0.83 6.82
N ILE A 78 2.62 -0.08 5.99
CA ILE A 78 3.19 1.22 6.31
C ILE A 78 2.64 2.21 5.29
N ILE A 79 2.04 3.29 5.77
CA ILE A 79 1.45 4.33 4.94
C ILE A 79 2.38 5.51 4.91
N PHE A 80 2.63 6.02 3.70
CA PHE A 80 3.22 7.33 3.48
C PHE A 80 2.09 8.27 3.07
N ASP A 81 1.71 9.19 3.96
CA ASP A 81 0.63 10.14 3.74
C ASP A 81 1.23 11.52 3.47
N LEU A 82 1.07 12.04 2.26
CA LEU A 82 1.67 13.30 1.81
C LEU A 82 0.63 14.40 1.71
N LEU A 83 0.93 15.53 2.34
CA LEU A 83 0.11 16.73 2.33
C LEU A 83 0.97 17.91 1.86
N GLU A 84 0.32 18.88 1.24
CA GLU A 84 0.92 20.18 0.98
C GLU A 84 1.38 20.85 2.30
N ALA A 85 2.53 21.52 2.25
CA ALA A 85 3.00 22.37 3.34
C ALA A 85 2.57 23.82 3.06
N VAL A 86 1.70 24.37 3.89
CA VAL A 86 1.22 25.75 3.80
C VAL A 86 1.98 26.62 4.79
N HIS A 87 2.73 27.59 4.29
CA HIS A 87 3.53 28.52 5.08
C HIS A 87 2.75 29.82 5.26
N ASP A 88 2.36 30.13 6.50
CA ASP A 88 1.71 31.39 6.84
C ASP A 88 2.00 31.77 8.30
N GLY A 89 2.14 33.07 8.56
CA GLY A 89 2.26 33.59 9.93
C GLY A 89 3.42 33.00 10.75
N ASN A 90 4.54 32.63 10.12
CA ASN A 90 5.66 31.90 10.73
C ASN A 90 5.31 30.50 11.25
N ALA A 91 4.24 29.90 10.73
CA ALA A 91 3.88 28.51 10.94
C ALA A 91 3.93 27.74 9.60
N VAL A 92 4.05 26.43 9.73
CA VAL A 92 3.87 25.48 8.63
C VAL A 92 2.70 24.58 9.02
N THR A 93 1.69 24.52 8.17
CA THR A 93 0.45 23.78 8.42
C THR A 93 0.13 22.84 7.26
N GLU A 94 -0.70 21.84 7.52
CA GLU A 94 -1.15 20.87 6.53
C GLU A 94 -2.15 21.49 5.55
N GLY A 95 -1.91 21.32 4.25
CA GLY A 95 -2.82 21.67 3.17
C GLY A 95 -3.51 20.44 2.54
N ALA A 96 -3.75 20.49 1.23
CA ALA A 96 -4.40 19.38 0.52
C ALA A 96 -3.51 18.14 0.47
N ARG A 97 -4.14 16.95 0.49
CA ARG A 97 -3.43 15.68 0.24
C ARG A 97 -3.00 15.59 -1.23
N LYS A 98 -1.80 15.05 -1.46
CA LYS A 98 -1.19 14.84 -2.78
C LYS A 98 -1.01 13.37 -3.10
#